data_AF-A0A2T2VKB3-F1
#
_entry.id   AF-A0A2T2VKB3-F1
#
_cell.length_a   1.000
_cell.length_b   1.000
_cell.length_c   1.000
_cell.angle_alpha   90.00
_cell.angle_beta   90.00
_cell.angle_gamma   90.00
#
_symmetry.space_group_name_H-M   'P 1'
#
loop_
_entity.id
_entity.type
_entity.pdbx_description
1 polymer ?
#
loop_
_entity_poly.entity_id
_entity_poly.type
_entity_poly.pdbx_seq_one_letter_code
_entity_poly.pdbx_strand_id
1 'polypeptide(L)'
;MPEKKIQEVKQRFGIVGHSALLQRSIEMAIKVAPTDLSVLITGESGVGKEAFSHIIHSLSKRNHNNFIAINCGAIPEGTIDSELFGHEKGAFTTALESRKGYFETANGGTIFLDEIGELPFETQSRLLRVLESGEFIKV
;
A
#
# COMPACT_ATOMS: atom_id res chain seq x y z
N MET A 1 19.56 17.46 -0.19
CA MET A 1 20.05 16.15 -0.69
C MET A 1 20.69 16.38 -2.04
N PRO A 2 21.70 15.60 -2.49
CA PRO A 2 22.31 15.88 -3.78
C PRO A 2 21.30 15.64 -4.91
N GLU A 3 21.10 16.64 -5.77
CA GLU A 3 20.19 16.61 -6.95
C GLU A 3 20.35 15.34 -7.80
N LYS A 4 21.57 14.80 -7.83
CA LYS A 4 21.92 13.53 -8.47
C LYS A 4 21.03 12.36 -8.03
N LYS A 5 20.70 12.25 -6.73
CA LYS A 5 19.86 11.15 -6.20
C LYS A 5 18.42 11.26 -6.69
N ILE A 6 17.88 12.47 -6.80
CA ILE A 6 16.53 12.69 -7.34
C ILE A 6 16.48 12.30 -8.82
N GLN A 7 17.52 12.66 -9.57
CA GLN A 7 17.60 12.32 -10.98
C GLN A 7 17.71 10.79 -11.22
N GLU A 8 18.46 10.08 -10.39
CA GLU A 8 18.52 8.61 -10.42
C GLU A 8 17.15 7.97 -10.12
N VAL A 9 16.42 8.47 -9.12
CA VAL A 9 15.05 8.01 -8.83
C VAL A 9 14.12 8.28 -10.02
N LYS A 10 14.16 9.48 -10.59
CA LYS A 10 13.34 9.81 -11.76
C LYS A 10 13.57 8.85 -12.92
N GLN A 11 14.83 8.56 -13.25
CA GLN A 11 15.18 7.62 -14.31
C GLN A 11 14.71 6.20 -14.00
N ARG A 12 14.91 5.73 -12.77
CA ARG A 12 14.54 4.37 -12.36
C ARG A 12 13.04 4.10 -12.42
N PHE A 13 12.21 5.10 -12.11
CA PHE A 13 10.75 4.97 -12.04
C PHE A 13 10.02 5.67 -13.19
N GLY A 14 10.74 6.07 -14.25
CA GLY A 14 10.13 6.69 -15.44
C GLY A 14 9.44 8.04 -15.18
N ILE A 15 9.84 8.77 -14.14
CA ILE A 15 9.24 10.07 -13.81
C ILE A 15 9.87 11.17 -14.66
N VAL A 16 9.03 11.84 -15.44
CA VAL A 16 9.41 12.98 -16.28
C VAL A 16 8.90 14.29 -15.65
N GLY A 17 9.69 15.35 -15.72
CA GLY A 17 9.33 16.68 -15.23
C GLY A 17 10.39 17.33 -14.34
N HIS A 18 10.33 18.66 -14.21
CA HIS A 18 11.31 19.46 -13.47
C HIS A 18 10.68 20.46 -12.50
N SER A 19 9.37 20.32 -12.20
CA SER A 19 8.71 21.23 -11.28
C SER A 19 9.26 21.06 -9.85
N ALA A 20 9.39 22.18 -9.13
CA ALA A 20 9.86 22.18 -7.75
C ALA A 20 8.94 21.33 -6.84
N LEU A 21 7.62 21.31 -7.10
CA LEU A 21 6.67 20.49 -6.37
C LEU A 21 6.92 18.99 -6.57
N LEU A 22 7.19 18.55 -7.81
CA LEU A 22 7.51 17.15 -8.09
C LEU A 22 8.80 16.74 -7.39
N GLN A 23 9.85 17.57 -7.48
CA GLN A 23 11.11 17.31 -6.79
C GLN A 23 10.90 17.17 -5.28
N ARG A 24 10.14 18.07 -4.67
CA ARG A 24 9.79 18.01 -3.24
C ARG A 24 9.03 16.73 -2.89
N SER A 25 8.08 16.29 -3.71
CA SER A 25 7.36 15.04 -3.48
C SER A 25 8.30 13.83 -3.52
N ILE A 26 9.24 13.80 -4.48
CA ILE A 26 10.25 12.74 -4.58
C ILE A 26 11.20 12.77 -3.36
N GLU A 27 11.61 13.96 -2.92
CA GLU A 27 12.43 14.10 -1.71
C GLU A 27 11.70 13.56 -0.47
N MET A 28 10.41 13.85 -0.32
CA MET A 28 9.60 13.30 0.77
C MET A 28 9.51 11.78 0.70
N ALA A 29 9.29 11.21 -0.48
CA ALA A 29 9.28 9.76 -0.69
C ALA A 29 10.62 9.11 -0.29
N ILE A 30 11.74 9.68 -0.72
CA ILE A 30 13.10 9.22 -0.35
C ILE A 30 13.31 9.32 1.17
N LYS A 31 12.82 10.39 1.80
CA LYS A 31 13.00 10.64 3.23
C LYS A 31 12.17 9.69 4.11
N VAL A 32 10.96 9.34 3.69
CA VAL A 32 10.07 8.46 4.47
C VAL A 32 10.36 6.97 4.25
N ALA A 33 10.90 6.59 3.08
CA ALA A 33 11.22 5.21 2.71
C ALA A 33 11.97 4.38 3.79
N PRO A 34 13.01 4.90 4.49
CA PRO A 34 13.74 4.10 5.49
C PRO A 34 13.02 3.97 6.85
N THR A 35 11.83 4.55 7.01
CA THR A 35 11.02 4.50 8.24
C THR A 35 9.95 3.42 8.18
N ASP A 36 9.36 3.10 9.34
CA ASP A 36 8.22 2.18 9.42
C ASP A 36 6.86 2.89 9.49
N LEU A 37 6.82 4.18 9.17
CA LEU A 37 5.59 4.97 9.18
C LEU A 37 4.66 4.59 8.03
N SER A 38 3.36 4.57 8.33
CA SER A 38 2.31 4.57 7.29
C SER A 38 2.34 5.87 6.51
N VAL A 39 2.27 5.78 5.17
CA VAL A 39 2.37 6.94 4.27
C VAL A 39 1.05 7.11 3.53
N LEU A 40 0.45 8.30 3.68
CA LEU A 40 -0.69 8.72 2.88
C LEU A 40 -0.21 9.47 1.63
N ILE A 41 -0.53 8.95 0.44
CA ILE A 41 -0.22 9.58 -0.85
C ILE A 41 -1.50 10.25 -1.36
N THR A 42 -1.49 11.58 -1.47
CA THR A 42 -2.64 12.35 -1.94
C THR A 42 -2.40 12.89 -3.36
N GLY A 43 -3.51 13.09 -4.09
CA GLY A 43 -3.48 13.59 -5.47
C GLY A 43 -4.70 13.12 -6.25
N GLU A 44 -5.01 13.82 -7.34
CA GLU A 44 -6.12 13.51 -8.23
C GLU A 44 -5.99 12.11 -8.87
N SER A 45 -7.07 11.63 -9.48
CA SER A 45 -7.02 10.36 -10.23
C SER A 45 -6.08 10.50 -11.45
N GLY A 46 -5.34 9.45 -11.76
CA GLY A 46 -4.44 9.41 -12.93
C GLY A 46 -3.12 10.18 -12.82
N VAL A 47 -2.79 10.79 -11.67
CA VAL A 47 -1.53 11.57 -11.51
C VAL A 47 -0.27 10.73 -11.24
N GLY A 48 -0.38 9.39 -11.29
CA GLY A 48 0.77 8.49 -11.09
C GLY A 48 1.16 8.26 -9.62
N LYS A 49 0.19 8.26 -8.69
CA LYS A 49 0.43 7.98 -7.25
C LYS A 49 1.13 6.64 -7.00
N GLU A 50 0.83 5.63 -7.81
CA GLU A 50 1.45 4.31 -7.75
C GLU A 50 2.97 4.35 -7.93
N ALA A 51 3.50 5.26 -8.76
CA ALA A 51 4.95 5.42 -8.89
C ALA A 51 5.60 5.78 -7.55
N PHE A 52 4.92 6.56 -6.71
CA PHE A 52 5.42 6.94 -5.39
C PHE A 52 5.40 5.78 -4.39
N SER A 53 4.39 4.90 -4.43
CA SER A 53 4.39 3.71 -3.56
C SER A 53 5.54 2.76 -3.90
N HIS A 54 5.85 2.59 -5.19
CA HIS A 54 7.02 1.84 -5.64
C HIS A 54 8.35 2.48 -5.24
N ILE A 55 8.48 3.82 -5.33
CA ILE A 55 9.68 4.53 -4.86
C ILE A 55 9.89 4.26 -3.36
N ILE A 56 8.84 4.43 -2.56
CA ILE A 56 8.90 4.25 -1.10
C ILE A 56 9.32 2.82 -0.77
N HIS A 57 8.65 1.81 -1.34
CA HIS A 57 8.98 0.41 -1.10
C HIS A 57 10.42 0.08 -1.53
N SER A 58 10.83 0.46 -2.74
CA SER A 58 12.13 0.11 -3.30
C SER A 58 13.32 0.74 -2.57
N LEU A 59 13.11 1.89 -1.94
CA LEU A 59 14.11 2.60 -1.14
C LEU A 59 14.02 2.29 0.36
N SER A 60 13.06 1.45 0.77
CA SER A 60 12.87 1.07 2.17
C SER A 60 13.81 -0.05 2.59
N LYS A 61 13.85 -0.33 3.91
CA LYS A 61 14.56 -1.49 4.47
C LYS A 61 13.92 -2.84 4.11
N ARG A 62 12.71 -2.81 3.55
CA ARG A 62 11.89 -3.99 3.20
C ARG A 62 11.73 -4.16 1.69
N ASN A 63 12.62 -3.56 0.91
CA ASN A 63 12.63 -3.58 -0.56
C ASN A 63 12.82 -4.97 -1.20
N HIS A 64 13.29 -5.96 -0.42
CA HIS A 64 13.45 -7.34 -0.86
C HIS A 64 12.25 -8.23 -0.48
N ASN A 65 11.28 -7.69 0.27
CA ASN A 65 10.09 -8.39 0.71
C ASN A 65 8.91 -8.09 -0.22
N ASN A 66 7.78 -8.78 0.00
CA ASN A 66 6.60 -8.64 -0.84
C ASN A 66 6.09 -7.19 -0.89
N PHE A 67 5.77 -6.74 -2.09
CA PHE A 67 4.98 -5.53 -2.33
C PHE A 67 3.65 -5.96 -2.91
N ILE A 68 2.55 -5.61 -2.23
CA ILE A 68 1.19 -5.88 -2.69
C ILE A 68 0.49 -4.54 -2.92
N ALA A 69 0.10 -4.27 -4.15
CA ALA A 69 -0.74 -3.14 -4.51
C ALA A 69 -2.17 -3.62 -4.77
N ILE A 70 -3.14 -2.97 -4.13
CA ILE A 70 -4.56 -3.29 -4.24
C ILE A 70 -5.30 -1.99 -4.52
N ASN A 71 -6.15 -2.01 -5.55
CA ASN A 71 -7.17 -0.98 -5.71
C ASN A 71 -8.40 -1.41 -4.92
N CYS A 72 -8.76 -0.63 -3.89
CA CYS A 72 -9.90 -0.92 -3.01
C CYS A 72 -11.25 -0.78 -3.73
N GLY A 73 -11.38 0.16 -4.68
CA GLY A 73 -12.60 0.34 -5.48
C GLY A 73 -12.85 -0.80 -6.49
N ALA A 74 -11.83 -1.59 -6.82
CA ALA A 74 -11.97 -2.72 -7.73
C ALA A 74 -12.44 -4.02 -7.05
N ILE A 75 -12.40 -4.10 -5.71
CA ILE A 75 -12.81 -5.29 -4.95
C ILE A 75 -14.28 -5.15 -4.55
N PRO A 76 -15.13 -6.16 -4.84
CA PRO A 76 -16.52 -6.15 -4.37
C PRO A 76 -16.60 -6.03 -2.85
N GLU A 77 -17.47 -5.14 -2.36
CA GLU A 77 -17.68 -4.88 -0.92
C GLU A 77 -17.93 -6.17 -0.12
N GLY A 78 -18.74 -7.09 -0.66
CA GLY A 78 -19.03 -8.37 0.00
C GLY A 78 -17.84 -9.32 0.16
N THR A 79 -16.71 -9.04 -0.50
CA THR A 79 -15.50 -9.88 -0.47
C THR A 79 -14.27 -9.19 0.12
N ILE A 80 -14.32 -7.86 0.33
CA ILE A 80 -13.12 -7.07 0.64
C ILE A 80 -12.44 -7.47 1.94
N ASP A 81 -13.22 -7.78 2.98
CA ASP A 81 -12.67 -8.23 4.26
C ASP A 81 -11.97 -9.58 4.12
N SER A 82 -12.56 -10.51 3.37
CA SER A 82 -12.00 -11.83 3.11
C SER A 82 -10.70 -11.75 2.28
N GLU A 83 -10.64 -10.82 1.33
CA GLU A 83 -9.42 -10.59 0.53
C GLU A 83 -8.31 -9.91 1.37
N LEU A 84 -8.63 -8.90 2.18
CA LEU A 84 -7.66 -8.18 2.99
C LEU A 84 -7.15 -9.02 4.17
N PHE A 85 -8.06 -9.61 4.94
CA PHE A 85 -7.76 -10.28 6.21
C PHE A 85 -7.69 -11.81 6.09
N GLY A 86 -8.18 -12.38 4.99
CA GLY A 86 -8.28 -13.83 4.82
C GLY A 86 -9.49 -14.39 5.55
N HIS A 87 -9.77 -15.67 5.31
CA HIS A 87 -10.87 -16.37 5.97
C HIS A 87 -10.48 -17.78 6.38
N GLU A 88 -11.20 -18.30 7.36
CA GLU A 88 -11.13 -19.72 7.71
C GLU A 88 -12.17 -20.55 6.96
N LYS A 89 -11.87 -21.84 6.77
CA LYS A 89 -12.83 -22.79 6.23
C LYS A 89 -14.12 -22.77 7.06
N GLY A 90 -15.25 -22.56 6.40
CA GLY A 90 -16.56 -22.51 7.04
C GLY A 90 -16.97 -21.14 7.60
N ALA A 91 -16.17 -20.09 7.40
CA ALA A 91 -16.53 -18.71 7.78
C ALA A 91 -17.83 -18.22 7.11
N PHE A 92 -18.10 -18.70 5.90
CA PHE A 92 -19.34 -18.46 5.15
C PHE A 92 -19.68 -19.67 4.28
N THR A 93 -20.89 -19.70 3.70
CA THR A 93 -21.43 -20.88 2.99
C THR A 93 -20.56 -21.37 1.84
N THR A 94 -19.80 -20.49 1.20
CA THR A 94 -18.89 -20.81 0.09
C THR A 94 -17.42 -20.94 0.50
N ALA A 95 -17.08 -20.82 1.79
CA ALA A 95 -15.73 -20.93 2.32
C ALA A 95 -15.29 -22.40 2.45
N LEU A 96 -15.02 -23.06 1.32
CA LEU A 96 -14.64 -24.48 1.28
C LEU A 96 -13.24 -24.76 1.87
N GLU A 97 -12.37 -23.75 1.85
CA GLU A 97 -10.98 -23.81 2.32
C GLU A 97 -10.61 -22.52 3.05
N SER A 98 -9.53 -22.55 3.83
CA SER A 98 -8.98 -21.33 4.44
C SER A 98 -8.09 -20.60 3.43
N ARG A 99 -8.19 -19.27 3.38
CA ARG A 99 -7.37 -18.43 2.49
C ARG A 99 -6.63 -17.37 3.27
N LYS A 100 -5.35 -17.15 2.91
CA LYS A 100 -4.55 -16.05 3.44
C LYS A 100 -5.01 -14.73 2.83
N GLY A 101 -5.15 -13.71 3.66
CA GLY A 101 -5.43 -12.35 3.22
C GLY A 101 -4.19 -11.64 2.68
N TYR A 102 -4.40 -10.48 2.10
CA TYR A 102 -3.31 -9.61 1.62
C TYR A 102 -2.40 -9.13 2.75
N PHE A 103 -2.93 -8.84 3.95
CA PHE A 103 -2.08 -8.46 5.09
C PHE A 103 -1.13 -9.60 5.49
N GLU A 104 -1.61 -10.84 5.50
CA GLU A 104 -0.78 -12.01 5.80
C GLU A 104 0.28 -12.23 4.72
N THR A 105 -0.08 -12.01 3.45
CA THR A 105 0.81 -12.20 2.30
C THR A 105 1.87 -11.11 2.20
N ALA A 106 1.53 -9.89 2.62
CA ALA A 106 2.44 -8.74 2.67
C ALA A 106 3.26 -8.69 3.97
N ASN A 107 3.19 -9.69 4.84
CA ASN A 107 3.90 -9.69 6.11
C ASN A 107 5.43 -9.49 5.91
N GLY A 108 6.01 -8.58 6.69
CA GLY A 108 7.41 -8.14 6.54
C GLY A 108 7.67 -7.22 5.34
N GLY A 109 6.69 -7.01 4.47
CA GLY A 109 6.77 -6.20 3.25
C GLY A 109 5.98 -4.90 3.30
N THR A 110 5.38 -4.55 2.16
CA THR A 110 4.59 -3.32 2.00
C THR A 110 3.26 -3.65 1.33
N ILE A 111 2.18 -3.12 1.88
CA ILE A 111 0.88 -3.09 1.24
C ILE A 111 0.57 -1.65 0.81
N PHE A 112 0.15 -1.47 -0.44
CA PHE A 112 -0.33 -0.21 -0.99
C PHE A 112 -1.83 -0.35 -1.26
N LEU A 113 -2.61 0.48 -0.57
CA LEU A 113 -4.07 0.54 -0.68
C LEU A 113 -4.42 1.77 -1.53
N ASP A 114 -4.62 1.58 -2.82
CA ASP A 114 -5.09 2.64 -3.71
C ASP A 114 -6.59 2.83 -3.55
N GLU A 115 -7.05 4.07 -3.68
CA GLU A 115 -8.46 4.45 -3.47
C GLU A 115 -9.00 4.01 -2.10
N ILE A 116 -8.18 4.14 -1.05
CA ILE A 116 -8.52 3.74 0.34
C ILE A 116 -9.82 4.40 0.87
N GLY A 117 -10.26 5.51 0.26
CA GLY A 117 -11.53 6.15 0.57
C GLY A 117 -12.77 5.35 0.16
N GLU A 118 -12.60 4.38 -0.75
CA GLU A 118 -13.66 3.45 -1.18
C GLU A 118 -13.82 2.25 -0.25
N LEU A 119 -13.02 2.15 0.83
CA LEU A 119 -13.18 1.08 1.82
C LEU A 119 -14.51 1.24 2.57
N PRO A 120 -15.30 0.15 2.74
CA PRO A 120 -16.48 0.15 3.59
C PRO A 120 -16.13 0.55 5.03
N PHE A 121 -17.05 1.22 5.73
CA PHE A 121 -16.83 1.69 7.10
C PHE A 121 -16.46 0.56 8.09
N GLU A 122 -17.01 -0.64 7.92
CA GLU A 122 -16.65 -1.80 8.74
C GLU A 122 -15.18 -2.21 8.51
N THR A 123 -14.77 -2.30 7.24
CA THR A 123 -13.38 -2.60 6.85
C THR A 123 -12.41 -1.56 7.36
N GLN A 124 -12.78 -0.27 7.36
CA GLN A 124 -11.96 0.81 7.92
C GLN A 124 -11.67 0.60 9.42
N SER A 125 -12.66 0.12 10.19
CA SER A 125 -12.50 -0.16 11.62
C SER A 125 -11.51 -1.31 11.87
N ARG A 126 -11.50 -2.33 10.99
CA ARG A 126 -10.53 -3.43 11.04
C ARG A 126 -9.12 -2.98 10.62
N LEU A 127 -9.04 -2.18 9.55
CA LEU A 127 -7.79 -1.57 9.10
C LEU A 127 -7.13 -0.74 10.21
N LEU A 128 -7.93 0.04 10.97
CA LEU A 128 -7.41 0.83 12.08
C LEU A 128 -6.68 -0.04 13.10
N ARG A 129 -7.23 -1.22 13.45
CA ARG A 129 -6.56 -2.17 14.36
C ARG A 129 -5.21 -2.63 13.80
N VAL A 130 -5.14 -2.91 12.50
CA VAL A 130 -3.87 -3.28 11.85
C VAL A 130 -2.84 -2.15 11.97
N LEU A 131 -3.27 -0.90 11.79
CA LEU A 131 -2.38 0.26 11.88
C LEU A 131 -1.93 0.53 13.33
N GLU A 132 -2.77 0.24 14.31
CA GLU A 132 -2.49 0.50 15.73
C GLU A 132 -1.65 -0.61 16.41
N SER A 133 -2.03 -1.88 16.21
CA SER A 133 -1.40 -3.02 16.89
C SER A 133 -0.53 -3.89 15.98
N GLY A 134 -0.66 -3.77 14.65
CA GLY A 134 -0.05 -4.70 13.71
C GLY A 134 -0.77 -6.05 13.62
N GLU A 135 -1.95 -6.19 14.24
CA GLU A 135 -2.70 -7.43 14.32
C GLU A 135 -4.04 -7.34 13.57
N PHE A 136 -4.50 -8.48 13.06
CA PHE A 136 -5.85 -8.63 12.48
C PHE A 136 -6.42 -10.01 12.83
N ILE A 137 -7.73 -10.13 12.67
CA ILE A 137 -8.47 -11.38 12.83
C ILE A 137 -9.03 -11.78 11.47
N LYS A 138 -8.90 -13.05 11.12
CA LYS A 138 -9.49 -13.61 9.89
C LYS A 138 -11.01 -13.59 9.97
N VAL A 139 -11.65 -13.50 8.81
CA VAL A 139 -13.12 -13.52 8.69
C VAL A 139 -13.64 -14.95 8.77
#